data_AF-K2BM88-F1
#
_entry.id   AF-K2BM88-F1
#
_cell.length_a   1.000
_cell.length_b   1.000
_cell.length_c   1.000
_cell.angle_alpha   90.00
_cell.angle_beta   90.00
_cell.angle_gamma   90.00
#
_symmetry.space_group_name_H-M   'P 1'
#
loop_
_entity.id
_entity.type
_entity.pdbx_description
1 polymer ?
#
loop_
_entity_poly.entity_id
_entity_poly.type
_entity_poly.pdbx_seq_one_letter_code
_entity_poly.pdbx_strand_id
1 'polypeptide(L)' 'MTEIGLQNCAVSFVIRPNDGRAFFNAGFAGIVGAVGGMNESQISIGEMGGRGRYQWDGTPMSFMIRRALET' A
#
# COMPACT_ATOMS: atom_id res chain seq x y z
N MET A 1 -9.87 8.83 -10.99
CA MET A 1 -8.87 7.74 -10.96
C MET A 1 -8.93 6.81 -12.17
N THR A 2 -10.13 6.52 -12.68
CA THR A 2 -10.30 5.72 -13.91
C THR A 2 -9.99 6.49 -15.20
N GLU A 3 -10.23 7.80 -15.21
CA GLU A 3 -9.98 8.69 -16.37
C GLU A 3 -8.50 8.84 -16.70
N ILE A 4 -7.62 8.74 -15.70
CA ILE A 4 -6.16 8.78 -15.88
C ILE A 4 -5.58 7.41 -16.27
N GLY A 5 -6.43 6.40 -16.51
CA GLY A 5 -6.03 5.07 -16.96
C GLY A 5 -5.36 4.19 -15.89
N LEU A 6 -5.40 4.58 -14.61
CA LEU A 6 -4.69 3.87 -13.55
C LEU A 6 -5.12 2.40 -13.40
N GLN A 7 -6.39 2.10 -13.69
CA GLN A 7 -6.94 0.74 -13.71
C GLN A 7 -6.24 -0.20 -14.70
N ASN A 8 -5.65 0.33 -15.77
CA ASN A 8 -4.91 -0.48 -16.75
C ASN A 8 -3.57 -0.97 -16.20
N CYS A 9 -3.14 -0.39 -15.08
CA CYS A 9 -1.94 -0.79 -14.35
C CYS A 9 -2.28 -1.53 -13.06
N ALA A 10 -3.54 -1.91 -12.82
CA ALA A 10 -3.91 -2.60 -11.58
C ALA A 10 -3.20 -3.96 -11.46
N VAL A 11 -2.58 -4.20 -10.31
CA VAL A 11 -1.83 -5.43 -10.03
C VAL A 11 -2.14 -5.92 -8.62
N SER A 12 -2.32 -7.23 -8.49
CA SER A 12 -2.35 -7.93 -7.22
C SER A 12 -0.94 -8.40 -6.87
N PHE A 13 -0.37 -7.83 -5.81
CA PHE A 13 0.94 -8.23 -5.32
C PHE A 13 0.77 -9.23 -4.18
N VAL A 14 1.44 -10.37 -4.29
CA VAL A 14 1.60 -11.33 -3.20
C VAL A 14 3.09 -11.38 -2.92
N ILE A 15 3.50 -10.80 -1.79
CA ILE A 15 4.90 -10.52 -1.48
C ILE A 15 5.29 -11.34 -0.26
N ARG A 16 6.37 -12.12 -0.39
CA ARG A 16 7.03 -12.81 0.71
C ARG A 16 8.44 -12.26 0.84
N PRO A 17 8.68 -11.28 1.73
CA PRO A 17 10.02 -10.78 1.97
C PRO A 17 10.88 -11.86 2.65
N ASN A 18 12.20 -11.70 2.57
CA ASN A 18 13.13 -12.58 3.31
C ASN A 18 12.99 -12.37 4.83
N ASP A 19 12.77 -11.12 5.24
CA ASP A 19 12.54 -10.70 6.62
C ASP A 19 11.20 -9.95 6.72
N GLY A 20 10.41 -10.28 7.75
CA GLY A 20 9.08 -9.71 7.95
C GLY A 20 7.95 -10.66 7.53
N ARG A 21 6.74 -10.10 7.45
CA ARG A 21 5.50 -10.83 7.20
C ARG A 21 5.20 -10.91 5.71
N ALA A 22 4.78 -12.08 5.25
CA ALA A 22 4.17 -12.20 3.93
C ALA A 22 2.86 -11.40 3.89
N PHE A 23 2.64 -10.66 2.80
CA PHE A 23 1.46 -9.82 2.64
C PHE A 23 0.94 -9.80 1.21
N PHE A 24 -0.34 -9.49 1.11
CA PHE A 24 -1.05 -9.19 -0.12
C PHE A 24 -1.37 -7.70 -0.16
N ASN A 25 -1.21 -7.07 -1.32
CA ASN A 25 -1.76 -5.74 -1.56
C ASN A 25 -2.32 -5.63 -2.98
N ALA A 26 -3.52 -5.05 -3.10
CA ALA A 26 -4.01 -4.56 -4.38
C ALA A 26 -3.37 -3.19 -4.63
N GLY A 27 -2.75 -3.01 -5.79
CA GLY A 27 -2.02 -1.79 -6.11
C GLY A 27 -1.91 -1.57 -7.61
N PHE A 28 -0.90 -0.81 -8.02
CA PHE A 28 -0.66 -0.47 -9.41
C PHE A 28 0.80 -0.73 -9.79
N ALA A 29 1.06 -1.19 -11.01
CA ALA A 29 2.41 -1.37 -11.52
C ALA A 29 3.25 -0.09 -11.33
N GLY A 30 4.45 -0.24 -10.77
CA GLY A 30 5.36 0.88 -10.46
C GLY A 30 5.19 1.49 -9.07
N ILE A 31 4.14 1.16 -8.32
CA ILE A 31 4.04 1.58 -6.92
C ILE A 31 4.89 0.65 -6.03
N VAL A 32 5.81 1.24 -5.25
CA VAL A 32 6.66 0.47 -4.30
C VAL A 32 6.04 0.42 -2.91
N GLY A 33 5.15 1.35 -2.58
CA GLY A 33 4.34 1.32 -1.34
C GLY A 33 3.08 0.47 -1.49
N ALA A 34 2.21 0.52 -0.48
CA ALA A 34 0.89 -0.13 -0.50
C ALA A 34 -0.22 0.86 -0.17
N VAL A 35 -1.37 0.77 -0.83
CA VAL A 35 -2.56 1.57 -0.51
C VAL A 35 -3.55 0.81 0.38
N GLY A 36 -3.43 -0.51 0.42
CA GLY A 36 -4.24 -1.38 1.28
C GLY A 36 -3.99 -2.85 0.98
N GLY A 37 -4.26 -3.70 1.96
CA GLY A 37 -3.93 -5.11 1.88
C GLY A 37 -4.20 -5.88 3.16
N MET A 38 -3.68 -7.09 3.19
CA MET A 38 -3.72 -7.97 4.36
C MET A 38 -2.41 -8.75 4.49
N ASN A 39 -2.06 -9.17 5.70
CA ASN A 39 -0.86 -9.97 5.95
C ASN A 39 -1.17 -11.32 6.61
N GLU A 40 -0.16 -12.17 6.71
CA GLU A 40 -0.27 -13.50 7.32
C GLU A 40 -0.60 -13.49 8.82
N SER A 41 -0.49 -12.32 9.48
CA SER A 41 -0.92 -12.13 10.87
C SER A 41 -2.40 -11.76 11.00
N GLN A 42 -3.19 -11.98 9.95
CA GLN A 42 -4.63 -11.72 9.90
C GLN A 42 -5.00 -10.24 10.10
N ILE A 43 -4.07 -9.32 9.81
CA ILE A 43 -4.33 -7.89 9.82
C ILE A 43 -4.74 -7.46 8.42
N SER A 44 -5.84 -6.69 8.32
CA SER A 44 -6.25 -6.00 7.10
C SER A 44 -6.24 -4.49 7.35
N ILE A 45 -5.68 -3.73 6.42
CA ILE A 45 -5.55 -2.27 6.53
C ILE A 45 -5.71 -1.62 5.16
N GLY A 46 -6.34 -0.44 5.13
CA GLY A 46 -6.51 0.36 3.92
C GLY A 46 -6.34 1.83 4.22
N GLU A 47 -5.72 2.55 3.29
CA GLU A 47 -5.63 4.00 3.31
C GLU A 47 -6.89 4.61 2.72
N MET A 48 -7.39 5.66 3.38
CA MET A 48 -8.29 6.62 2.77
C MET A 48 -7.54 7.95 2.59
N GLY A 49 -7.51 8.44 1.36
CA GLY A 49 -6.80 9.66 1.03
C GLY A 49 -7.31 10.86 1.84
N GLY A 50 -6.37 11.64 2.39
CA GLY A 50 -6.65 12.91 3.02
C GLY A 50 -6.48 14.07 2.03
N ARG A 51 -7.08 15.24 2.33
CA ARG A 51 -6.91 16.46 1.51
C ARG A 51 -5.53 17.14 1.65
N GLY A 52 -4.53 16.45 2.22
CA GLY A 52 -3.18 16.98 2.41
C GLY A 52 -3.14 18.28 3.22
N ARG A 53 -3.75 18.30 4.41
CA ARG A 53 -3.83 19.50 5.25
C ARG A 53 -2.47 19.74 5.92
N TYR A 54 -1.86 20.93 5.76
CA TYR A 54 -0.57 21.33 6.34
C TYR A 54 0.68 20.73 5.69
N GLN A 55 1.86 21.11 6.21
CA GLN A 55 3.16 20.58 5.81
C GLN A 55 3.66 19.66 6.93
N TRP A 56 3.71 18.37 6.65
CA TRP A 56 4.13 17.36 7.61
C TRP A 56 5.58 16.99 7.36
N ASP A 57 6.37 16.92 8.43
CA ASP A 57 7.64 16.20 8.43
C ASP A 57 7.35 14.72 8.73
N GLY A 58 6.78 14.04 7.72
CA GLY A 58 6.20 12.71 7.87
C GLY A 58 6.67 11.73 6.79
N THR A 59 6.38 10.45 7.02
CA THR A 59 6.58 9.41 6.00
C THR A 59 5.36 9.39 5.06
N PRO A 60 5.55 9.20 3.73
CA PRO A 60 4.44 8.97 2.81
C PRO A 60 3.51 7.85 3.29
N MET A 61 2.19 8.08 3.27
CA MET A 61 1.17 7.13 3.74
C MET A 61 1.36 5.74 3.16
N SER A 62 1.61 5.64 1.85
CA SER A 62 1.79 4.36 1.17
C SER A 62 2.95 3.51 1.70
N PHE A 63 4.03 4.15 2.20
CA PHE A 63 5.13 3.45 2.85
C PHE A 63 4.80 3.07 4.30
N MET A 64 3.99 3.86 5.00
CA MET A 64 3.50 3.49 6.33
C MET A 64 2.57 2.29 6.27
N ILE A 65 1.64 2.24 5.31
CA ILE A 65 0.76 1.08 5.10
C ILE A 65 1.57 -0.16 4.74
N ARG A 66 2.54 -0.03 3.83
CA ARG A 66 3.43 -1.15 3.52
C ARG A 66 4.17 -1.65 4.75
N ARG A 67 4.72 -0.74 5.57
CA ARG A 67 5.38 -1.11 6.83
C ARG A 67 4.42 -1.85 7.76
N ALA A 68 3.18 -1.37 7.92
CA ALA A 68 2.18 -2.02 8.76
C ALA A 68 1.79 -3.43 8.25
N LEU A 69 1.89 -3.68 6.95
CA LEU A 69 1.67 -5.00 6.35
C LEU A 69 2.89 -5.92 6.51
N GLU A 70 4.09 -5.37 6.35
CA GLU A 70 5.36 -6.11 6.28
C GLU A 70 6.02 -6.37 7.65
N THR A 71 5.82 -5.51 8.65
CA THR A 71 6.41 -5.65 10.01
C THR A 71 5.38 -6.03 11.06
#